data_AF-A0A382UJR5-F1
#
_entry.id   AF-A0A382UJR5-F1
#
_cell.length_a   1.000
_cell.length_b   1.000
_cell.length_c   1.000
_cell.angle_alpha   90.00
_cell.angle_beta   90.00
_cell.angle_gamma   90.00
#
_symmetry.space_group_name_H-M   'P 1'
#
loop_
_entity.id
_entity.type
_entity.pdbx_description
1 polymer ?
#
loop_
_entity_poly.entity_id
_entity_poly.type
_entity_poly.pdbx_seq_one_letter_code
_entity_poly.pdbx_strand_id
1 'polypeptide(L)'
;MKYPFTSIGKVITLVIYPVMIFFIFTVLTATDWFVANLLLLVPTLVNGVLLFSFGSTLVYPPTVIEKIARTMTNDLSENEVLYCKNVTVVWCFFFTLNGSMALFLAFFSSL
;
A
#
# COMPACT_ATOMS: atom_id res chain seq x y z
N MET A 1 -42.02 48.12 6.31
CA MET A 1 -41.09 46.99 6.16
C MET A 1 -39.66 47.54 6.07
N LYS A 2 -38.88 47.47 7.15
CA LYS A 2 -37.49 47.96 7.20
C LYS A 2 -36.60 46.87 7.81
N TYR A 3 -36.24 45.86 7.03
CA TYR A 3 -35.06 45.06 7.36
C TYR A 3 -33.87 45.77 6.70
N PRO A 4 -32.93 46.35 7.47
CA PRO A 4 -31.78 47.01 6.88
C PRO A 4 -30.93 45.97 6.14
N PHE A 5 -30.40 46.33 4.97
CA PHE A 5 -29.59 45.48 4.09
C PHE A 5 -28.42 44.78 4.83
N THR A 6 -27.96 45.36 5.94
CA THR A 6 -26.95 44.80 6.87
C THR A 6 -27.41 43.56 7.65
N SER A 7 -28.71 43.35 7.87
CA SER A 7 -29.24 42.14 8.52
C SER A 7 -29.27 40.93 7.59
N ILE A 8 -29.56 41.14 6.30
CA ILE A 8 -29.54 40.05 5.31
C ILE A 8 -28.11 39.52 5.14
N GLY A 9 -27.12 40.41 5.06
CA GLY A 9 -25.71 40.02 5.02
C GLY A 9 -25.27 39.22 6.25
N LYS A 10 -25.72 39.60 7.45
CA LYS A 10 -25.42 38.86 8.69
C LYS A 10 -26.06 37.48 8.74
N VAL A 11 -27.32 37.36 8.31
CA VAL A 11 -28.02 36.06 8.24
C VAL A 11 -27.36 35.15 7.20
N ILE A 12 -26.98 35.70 6.04
CA ILE A 12 -26.24 34.97 5.01
C ILE A 12 -24.89 34.50 5.56
N THR A 13 -24.11 35.36 6.22
CA THR A 13 -22.82 34.97 6.82
C THR A 13 -22.99 33.93 7.94
N LEU A 14 -24.04 34.06 8.78
CA LEU A 14 -24.36 33.11 9.84
C LEU A 14 -24.66 31.70 9.30
N VAL A 15 -25.25 31.61 8.10
CA VAL A 15 -25.57 30.33 7.44
C VAL A 15 -24.39 29.82 6.63
N ILE A 16 -23.64 30.68 5.93
CA ILE A 16 -22.50 30.28 5.10
C ILE A 16 -21.38 29.68 5.95
N TYR A 17 -21.05 30.27 7.10
CA TYR A 17 -19.94 29.81 7.93
C TYR A 17 -20.07 28.35 8.41
N PRO A 18 -21.20 27.89 9.00
CA PRO A 18 -21.36 26.49 9.39
C PRO A 18 -21.44 25.54 8.19
N VAL A 19 -21.97 25.98 7.04
CA VAL A 19 -21.97 25.17 5.81
C VAL A 19 -20.55 24.96 5.29
N MET A 20 -19.73 26.01 5.29
CA MET A 20 -18.32 25.92 4.90
C MET A 20 -17.53 25.03 5.87
N ILE A 21 -17.76 25.17 7.18
CA ILE A 21 -17.14 24.32 8.20
C ILE A 21 -17.54 22.85 7.98
N PHE A 22 -18.83 22.57 7.80
CA PHE A 22 -19.31 21.22 7.52
C PHE A 22 -18.64 20.64 6.27
N PHE A 23 -18.59 21.40 5.17
CA PHE A 23 -17.94 20.97 3.94
C PHE A 23 -16.45 20.66 4.15
N ILE A 24 -15.71 21.53 4.83
CA ILE A 24 -14.31 21.30 5.17
C ILE A 24 -14.14 20.02 5.99
N PHE A 25 -14.94 19.80 7.03
CA PHE A 25 -14.90 18.58 7.83
C PHE A 25 -15.22 17.32 7.00
N THR A 26 -16.19 17.38 6.10
CA THR A 26 -16.50 16.25 5.20
C THR A 26 -15.35 15.94 4.23
N VAL A 27 -14.69 16.97 3.70
CA VAL A 27 -13.53 16.77 2.81
C VAL A 27 -12.36 16.16 3.57
N LEU A 28 -12.03 16.68 4.76
CA LEU A 28 -10.93 16.18 5.58
C LEU A 28 -11.15 14.71 5.97
N THR A 29 -12.34 14.37 6.45
CA THR A 29 -12.66 12.99 6.84
C THR A 29 -12.73 12.04 5.65
N ALA A 30 -13.20 12.50 4.49
CA ALA A 30 -13.18 11.71 3.26
C ALA A 30 -11.74 11.42 2.79
N THR A 31 -10.83 12.39 2.91
CA THR A 31 -9.42 12.17 2.58
C THR A 31 -8.76 11.19 3.54
N ASP A 32 -9.01 11.32 4.84
CA ASP A 32 -8.44 10.42 5.86
C ASP A 32 -8.93 8.99 5.66
N TRP A 33 -10.23 8.82 5.39
CA TRP A 33 -10.80 7.51 5.10
C TRP A 33 -10.21 6.89 3.83
N PHE A 34 -10.06 7.67 2.76
CA PHE A 34 -9.46 7.19 1.52
C PHE A 34 -8.00 6.76 1.72
N VAL A 35 -7.20 7.58 2.39
CA VAL A 35 -5.78 7.27 2.67
C VAL A 35 -5.68 6.04 3.58
N ALA A 36 -6.48 5.95 4.63
CA ALA A 36 -6.49 4.81 5.54
C ALA A 36 -6.77 3.49 4.81
N ASN A 37 -7.78 3.46 3.93
CA ASN A 37 -8.10 2.27 3.14
C ASN A 37 -7.01 1.93 2.13
N LEU A 38 -6.37 2.93 1.51
CA LEU A 38 -5.26 2.70 0.59
C LEU A 38 -4.03 2.11 1.31
N LEU A 39 -3.77 2.55 2.55
CA LEU A 39 -2.67 2.03 3.35
C LEU A 39 -2.83 0.54 3.71
N LEU A 40 -4.07 0.03 3.80
CA LEU A 40 -4.33 -1.40 4.01
C LEU A 40 -3.85 -2.27 2.84
N LEU A 41 -3.76 -1.71 1.62
CA LEU A 41 -3.27 -2.42 0.44
C LEU A 41 -1.75 -2.40 0.29
N VAL A 42 -1.03 -1.59 1.09
CA VAL A 42 0.44 -1.49 1.04
C VAL A 42 1.12 -2.85 1.21
N PRO A 43 0.76 -3.68 2.21
CA PRO A 43 1.39 -5.00 2.35
C PRO A 43 1.19 -5.88 1.12
N THR A 44 0.00 -5.85 0.49
CA THR A 44 -0.26 -6.60 -0.76
C THR A 44 0.62 -6.10 -1.90
N LEU A 45 0.70 -4.79 -2.10
CA LEU A 45 1.51 -4.18 -3.16
C LEU A 45 3.00 -4.51 -2.98
N VAL A 46 3.52 -4.41 -1.76
CA VAL A 46 4.91 -4.77 -1.44
C VAL A 46 5.19 -6.23 -1.75
N ASN A 47 4.31 -7.16 -1.34
CA ASN A 47 4.47 -8.58 -1.68
C ASN A 47 4.42 -8.80 -3.20
N GLY A 48 3.56 -8.09 -3.94
CA GLY A 48 3.48 -8.18 -5.40
C GLY A 48 4.77 -7.74 -6.09
N VAL A 49 5.36 -6.61 -5.67
CA VAL A 49 6.64 -6.11 -6.19
C VAL A 49 7.78 -7.09 -5.87
N LEU A 50 7.83 -7.60 -4.64
CA LEU A 50 8.84 -8.58 -4.24
C LEU A 50 8.68 -9.91 -4.99
N LEU A 51 7.46 -10.40 -5.15
CA LEU A 51 7.16 -11.60 -5.94
C LEU A 51 7.60 -11.45 -7.39
N PHE A 52 7.32 -10.31 -8.02
CA PHE A 52 7.76 -10.02 -9.38
C PHE A 52 9.30 -9.96 -9.47
N SER A 53 9.95 -9.26 -8.53
CA SER A 53 11.41 -9.14 -8.47
C SER A 53 12.09 -10.50 -8.29
N PHE A 54 11.65 -11.32 -7.33
CA PHE A 54 12.22 -12.64 -7.09
C PHE A 54 11.86 -13.62 -8.22
N GLY A 55 10.59 -13.66 -8.63
CA GLY A 55 10.07 -14.55 -9.66
C GLY A 55 10.72 -14.34 -11.02
N SER A 56 10.93 -13.10 -11.44
CA SER A 56 11.63 -12.80 -12.70
C SER A 56 13.04 -13.39 -12.75
N THR A 57 13.76 -13.42 -11.62
CA THR A 57 15.10 -14.01 -11.55
C THR A 57 15.14 -15.54 -11.57
N LEU A 58 14.00 -16.20 -11.30
CA LEU A 58 13.90 -17.65 -11.49
C LEU A 58 13.83 -18.02 -12.98
N VAL A 59 13.23 -17.14 -13.80
CA VAL A 59 13.15 -17.29 -15.27
C VAL A 59 14.45 -16.83 -15.93
N TYR A 60 15.01 -15.71 -15.46
CA TYR A 60 16.24 -15.12 -15.94
C TYR A 60 17.31 -15.15 -14.83
N PRO A 61 17.99 -16.29 -14.63
CA PRO A 61 19.05 -16.41 -13.63
C PRO A 61 20.19 -15.40 -13.86
N PRO A 62 20.96 -15.03 -12.83
CA PRO A 62 21.00 -15.62 -11.48
C PRO A 62 19.87 -15.14 -10.56
N THR A 63 19.49 -15.97 -9.59
CA THR A 63 18.41 -15.66 -8.63
C THR A 63 18.78 -14.51 -7.69
N VAL A 64 17.80 -13.79 -7.13
CA VAL A 64 18.08 -12.71 -6.15
C VAL A 64 18.94 -13.21 -4.98
N ILE A 65 18.62 -14.39 -4.44
CA ILE A 65 19.38 -14.98 -3.33
C ILE A 65 20.81 -15.33 -3.75
N GLU A 66 21.01 -15.83 -4.97
CA GLU A 66 22.35 -16.07 -5.51
C GLU A 66 23.15 -14.78 -5.68
N LYS A 67 22.54 -13.69 -6.17
CA LYS A 67 23.20 -12.37 -6.28
C LYS A 67 23.67 -11.85 -4.92
N ILE A 68 22.85 -12.03 -3.87
CA ILE A 68 23.23 -11.68 -2.50
C ILE A 68 24.39 -12.57 -2.04
N ALA A 69 24.30 -13.89 -2.24
CA ALA A 69 25.33 -14.83 -1.83
C ALA A 69 26.68 -14.56 -2.51
N ARG A 70 26.68 -14.23 -3.81
CA ARG A 70 27.89 -13.86 -4.58
C ARG A 70 28.59 -12.61 -4.06
N THR A 71 27.85 -11.73 -3.38
CA THR A 71 28.44 -10.55 -2.72
C THR A 71 29.19 -10.93 -1.44
N MET A 72 28.80 -12.03 -0.79
CA MET A 72 29.42 -12.51 0.45
C MET A 72 30.51 -13.58 0.20
N THR A 73 30.41 -14.32 -0.89
CA THR A 73 31.35 -15.40 -1.25
C THR A 73 31.56 -15.40 -2.75
N ASN A 74 32.81 -15.29 -3.19
CA ASN A 74 33.14 -15.13 -4.61
C ASN A 74 32.86 -16.39 -5.45
N ASP A 75 33.01 -17.57 -4.86
CA ASP A 75 32.93 -18.84 -5.60
C ASP A 75 31.88 -19.76 -4.96
N LEU A 76 30.68 -19.77 -5.54
CA LEU A 76 29.61 -20.69 -5.14
C LEU A 76 29.73 -21.99 -5.92
N SER A 77 29.73 -23.10 -5.20
CA SER A 77 29.56 -24.43 -5.79
C SER A 77 28.16 -24.61 -6.41
N GLU A 78 28.01 -25.59 -7.30
CA GLU A 78 26.74 -25.88 -7.97
C GLU A 78 25.59 -26.19 -6.97
N ASN A 79 25.92 -26.87 -5.86
CA ASN A 79 24.95 -27.17 -4.80
C ASN A 79 24.44 -25.92 -4.10
N GLU A 80 25.32 -24.94 -3.87
CA GLU A 80 24.95 -23.68 -3.22
C GLU A 80 24.11 -22.79 -4.16
N VAL A 81 24.37 -22.83 -5.46
CA VAL A 81 23.53 -22.19 -6.47
C VAL A 81 22.12 -22.80 -6.47
N LEU A 82 22.02 -24.14 -6.44
CA LEU A 82 20.73 -24.83 -6.36
C LEU A 82 19.97 -24.50 -5.07
N TYR A 83 20.68 -24.42 -3.95
CA TYR A 83 20.12 -23.96 -2.68
C TYR A 83 19.55 -22.54 -2.79
N CYS A 84 20.30 -21.60 -3.38
CA CYS A 84 19.83 -20.23 -3.61
C CYS A 84 18.55 -20.19 -4.47
N LYS A 85 18.48 -21.04 -5.49
CA LYS A 85 17.27 -21.18 -6.32
C LYS A 85 16.08 -21.68 -5.49
N ASN A 86 16.26 -22.72 -4.69
CA ASN A 86 15.21 -23.27 -3.83
C ASN A 86 14.71 -22.24 -2.81
N VAL A 87 15.61 -21.49 -2.17
CA VAL A 87 15.26 -20.42 -1.24
C VAL A 87 14.48 -19.31 -1.96
N THR A 88 14.86 -18.97 -3.20
CA THR A 88 14.12 -17.98 -4.02
C THR A 88 12.70 -18.46 -4.32
N VAL A 89 12.50 -19.76 -4.63
CA VAL A 89 11.17 -20.35 -4.81
C VAL A 89 10.34 -20.28 -3.53
N VAL A 90 10.93 -20.60 -2.37
CA VAL A 90 10.26 -20.49 -1.07
C VAL A 90 9.81 -19.04 -0.80
N TRP A 91 10.65 -18.05 -1.11
CA TRP A 91 10.28 -16.64 -1.01
C TRP A 91 9.11 -16.27 -1.92
N CYS A 92 9.10 -16.72 -3.18
CA CYS A 92 7.97 -16.48 -4.08
C CYS A 92 6.66 -17.07 -3.51
N PHE A 93 6.72 -18.29 -2.95
CA PHE A 93 5.55 -18.90 -2.33
C PHE A 93 5.09 -18.10 -1.11
N PHE A 94 6.02 -17.69 -0.24
CA PHE A 94 5.74 -16.83 0.91
C PHE A 94 5.07 -15.52 0.49
N PHE A 95 5.62 -14.80 -0.49
CA PHE A 95 5.05 -13.52 -0.96
C PHE A 95 3.65 -13.70 -1.57
N THR A 96 3.43 -14.80 -2.28
CA THR A 96 2.11 -15.12 -2.85
C THR A 96 1.08 -15.32 -1.76
N LEU A 97 1.36 -16.21 -0.79
CA LEU A 97 0.45 -16.48 0.32
C LEU A 97 0.25 -15.23 1.19
N ASN A 98 1.32 -14.57 1.59
CA ASN A 98 1.28 -13.40 2.45
C ASN A 98 0.55 -12.22 1.78
N GLY A 99 0.86 -11.94 0.51
CA GLY A 99 0.15 -10.91 -0.27
C GLY A 99 -1.33 -11.22 -0.44
N SER A 100 -1.69 -12.49 -0.69
CA SER A 100 -3.09 -12.90 -0.77
C SER A 100 -3.84 -12.75 0.56
N MET A 101 -3.19 -13.08 1.68
CA MET A 101 -3.76 -12.95 3.01
C MET A 101 -3.91 -11.48 3.40
N ALA A 102 -2.92 -10.64 3.10
CA ALA A 102 -3.01 -9.20 3.32
C ALA A 102 -4.16 -8.59 2.51
N LEU A 103 -4.32 -9.00 1.25
CA LEU A 103 -5.43 -8.56 0.40
C LEU A 103 -6.78 -8.99 0.97
N PHE A 104 -6.88 -10.24 1.43
CA PHE A 104 -8.07 -10.75 2.10
C PHE A 104 -8.40 -9.92 3.34
N LEU A 105 -7.43 -9.64 4.21
CA LEU A 105 -7.65 -8.83 5.40
C LEU A 105 -8.06 -7.39 5.07
N ALA A 106 -7.46 -6.79 4.04
CA ALA A 106 -7.80 -5.43 3.62
C ALA A 106 -9.27 -5.28 3.18
N PHE A 107 -9.85 -6.32 2.55
CA PHE A 107 -11.24 -6.29 2.07
C PHE A 107 -12.26 -6.83 3.07
N PHE A 108 -11.89 -7.82 3.89
CA PHE A 108 -12.84 -8.58 4.70
C PHE A 108 -12.63 -8.43 6.21
N SER A 109 -11.51 -7.86 6.65
CA SER A 109 -11.16 -7.73 8.07
C SER A 109 -10.95 -6.28 8.50
N SER A 110 -11.48 -5.30 7.75
CA SER A 110 -11.52 -3.92 8.21
C SER A 110 -12.31 -3.83 9.52
N LEU A 111 -11.60 -3.62 10.64
CA LEU A 111 -12.17 -3.22 11.94
C LEU A 111 -12.77 -1.81 11.87
#